data_AF-T1FHS8-F1
#
_entry.id   AF-T1FHS8-F1
#
_cell.length_a   1.000
_cell.length_b   1.000
_cell.length_c   1.000
_cell.angle_alpha   90.00
_cell.angle_beta   90.00
_cell.angle_gamma   90.00
#
_symmetry.space_group_name_H-M   'P 1'
#
loop_
_entity.id
_entity.type
_entity.pdbx_description
1 polymer ?
#
loop_
_entity_poly.entity_id
_entity_poly.type
_entity_poly.pdbx_seq_one_letter_code
_entity_poly.pdbx_strand_id
1 'polypeptide(L)'
;MFLGNCNCFFKRSQKLVLQSVKDSILPQFDEKFDRETDSQIMKLPIDELRQGERFPEDQETVHTIGIKFEELAVLIETNVLEETLPQKIMQLSLLMKELSKEALVTMFQTLKSQVNTNTRSKIKFEIFADLLPTAQSAAVVPAVVDLIASRSIYGLRAHIALNAIALISFPTKKNVEYLMRLLEKIGNSEGPEECSHLRQTVLLTIGSLGNKAITLIRQKKMTDVESKDIPDNILLKLARLLSEPRDVLEKIAVVKAMGNLGSKKSVILLRNIIFEPSLSESLRMHAIYALRKTSVFYPNDVHPICLAVFMDHSQPIKIRQAAFDVVRNGFPSLTVLQMIGQSMRDEPHRQIKTYVYTSLAEYARKVLKQIRPLIPGLLDSKAIDAQFFSEKLNIGGTLNLRKIRQTESPLPDKFILSSHGHIFDNHLKFIEIGVQLNKVYEMVRDIYGLGPYGEYWTQGSKGFKTEIELPKELLDWLKSKSSTMPLKEPQLEAYLDIVGQELQFVELNKERLLAIKEYRKINMFH
;
A
#
# COMPACT_ATOMS: atom_id res chain seq x y z
N MET A 1 -7.37 -12.38 -29.80
CA MET A 1 -6.33 -12.19 -28.76
C MET A 1 -7.06 -11.88 -27.46
N PHE A 2 -7.54 -12.92 -26.78
CA PHE A 2 -8.30 -12.83 -25.53
C PHE A 2 -7.43 -13.42 -24.42
N LEU A 3 -7.07 -12.64 -23.41
CA LEU A 3 -6.63 -13.15 -22.12
C LEU A 3 -7.82 -12.97 -21.17
N GLY A 4 -8.53 -14.08 -20.96
CA GLY A 4 -9.68 -14.16 -20.08
C GLY A 4 -9.26 -14.09 -18.62
N ASN A 5 -9.97 -13.27 -17.85
CA ASN A 5 -9.94 -13.29 -16.39
C ASN A 5 -10.43 -14.66 -15.89
N CYS A 6 -9.53 -15.50 -15.41
CA CYS A 6 -9.90 -16.66 -14.60
C CYS A 6 -10.38 -16.20 -13.22
N ASN A 7 -11.68 -15.93 -13.11
CA ASN A 7 -12.34 -15.83 -11.82
C ASN A 7 -12.65 -17.25 -11.32
N CYS A 8 -11.82 -17.79 -10.43
CA CYS A 8 -12.14 -19.01 -9.70
C CYS A 8 -13.12 -18.67 -8.56
N PHE A 9 -14.34 -19.19 -8.63
CA PHE A 9 -15.32 -19.10 -7.54
C PHE A 9 -15.45 -20.45 -6.83
N PHE A 10 -15.26 -20.46 -5.51
CA PHE A 10 -15.64 -21.59 -4.67
C PHE A 10 -17.07 -21.36 -4.15
N LYS A 11 -18.04 -22.09 -4.70
CA LYS A 11 -19.43 -22.09 -4.21
C LYS A 11 -19.64 -23.30 -3.30
N ARG A 12 -19.88 -23.06 -2.01
CA ARG A 12 -20.27 -24.09 -1.04
C ARG A 12 -21.70 -23.81 -0.59
N SER A 13 -22.61 -24.75 -0.83
CA SER A 13 -23.98 -24.69 -0.34
C SER A 13 -24.25 -25.90 0.55
N GLN A 14 -24.76 -25.66 1.75
CA GLN A 14 -25.28 -26.71 2.62
C GLN A 14 -26.79 -26.58 2.70
N LYS A 15 -27.49 -27.70 2.60
CA LYS A 15 -28.93 -27.79 2.84
C LYS A 15 -29.12 -28.71 4.04
N LEU A 16 -29.43 -28.10 5.19
CA LEU A 16 -29.87 -28.82 6.37
C LEU A 16 -31.38 -29.06 6.25
N VAL A 17 -31.78 -30.32 6.34
CA VAL A 17 -33.19 -30.71 6.41
C VAL A 17 -33.36 -31.46 7.73
N LEU A 18 -34.19 -30.92 8.61
CA LEU A 18 -34.57 -31.58 9.85
C LEU A 18 -35.39 -32.83 9.48
N GLN A 19 -34.80 -34.01 9.63
CA GLN A 19 -35.45 -35.26 9.21
C GLN A 19 -36.47 -35.77 10.23
N SER A 20 -36.23 -35.54 11.53
CA SER A 20 -37.17 -35.84 12.62
C SER A 20 -36.69 -35.19 13.91
N VAL A 21 -37.60 -35.00 14.87
CA VAL A 21 -37.28 -34.68 16.27
C VAL A 21 -37.68 -35.89 17.10
N LYS A 22 -36.76 -36.42 17.91
CA LYS A 22 -37.02 -37.53 18.83
C LYS A 22 -36.96 -37.01 20.26
N ASP A 23 -37.95 -37.36 21.07
CA ASP A 23 -37.90 -37.14 22.52
C ASP A 23 -36.97 -38.16 23.14
N SER A 24 -35.80 -37.73 23.62
CA SER A 24 -34.88 -38.58 24.38
C SER A 24 -35.26 -38.57 25.86
N ILE A 25 -35.61 -39.73 26.41
CA ILE A 25 -35.82 -39.90 27.85
C ILE A 25 -34.45 -40.17 28.50
N LEU A 26 -33.99 -39.21 29.32
CA LEU A 26 -32.77 -39.17 30.14
C LEU A 26 -31.41 -39.08 29.40
N PRO A 27 -30.52 -38.14 29.77
CA PRO A 27 -29.20 -38.05 29.18
C PRO A 27 -28.20 -38.99 29.87
N GLN A 28 -27.75 -40.03 29.18
CA GLN A 28 -26.42 -40.59 29.43
C GLN A 28 -25.43 -39.78 28.59
N PHE A 29 -24.69 -38.89 29.24
CA PHE A 29 -23.61 -38.15 28.59
C PHE A 29 -22.40 -39.07 28.42
N ASP A 30 -22.20 -39.55 27.20
CA ASP A 30 -21.02 -40.34 26.80
C ASP A 30 -20.08 -39.50 25.90
N GLU A 31 -19.98 -38.20 26.18
CA GLU A 31 -19.03 -37.31 25.51
C GLU A 31 -17.80 -37.10 26.38
N LYS A 32 -16.65 -37.53 25.86
CA LYS A 32 -15.34 -37.16 26.41
C LYS A 32 -15.23 -35.64 26.41
N PHE A 33 -15.15 -35.07 27.61
CA PHE A 33 -15.05 -33.65 27.86
C PHE A 33 -13.63 -33.14 27.52
N ASP A 34 -13.29 -33.04 26.22
CA ASP A 34 -12.12 -32.30 25.77
C ASP A 34 -12.48 -30.81 25.69
N ARG A 35 -11.98 -30.01 26.64
CA ARG A 35 -12.23 -28.57 26.76
C ARG A 35 -11.67 -27.72 25.60
N GLU A 36 -11.13 -28.33 24.55
CA GLU A 36 -10.44 -27.61 23.46
C GLU A 36 -11.32 -27.28 22.23
N THR A 37 -12.59 -27.72 22.19
CA THR A 37 -13.45 -27.63 20.98
C THR A 37 -14.53 -26.54 21.02
N ASP A 38 -14.48 -25.62 21.98
CA ASP A 38 -15.54 -24.60 22.21
C ASP A 38 -15.60 -23.43 21.19
N SER A 39 -15.08 -23.58 19.97
CA SER A 39 -15.22 -22.55 18.93
C SER A 39 -15.95 -23.08 17.71
N GLN A 40 -17.12 -22.51 17.39
CA GLN A 40 -17.85 -22.69 16.12
C GLN A 40 -17.11 -22.10 14.89
N ILE A 41 -15.82 -21.78 15.03
CA ILE A 41 -14.96 -21.32 13.96
C ILE A 41 -14.30 -22.56 13.37
N MET A 42 -14.36 -22.70 12.04
CA MET A 42 -13.58 -23.70 11.31
C MET A 42 -12.10 -23.58 11.71
N LYS A 43 -11.61 -24.49 12.55
CA LYS A 43 -10.17 -24.65 12.75
C LYS A 43 -9.62 -25.16 11.43
N LEU A 44 -8.93 -24.28 10.70
CA LEU A 44 -8.03 -24.75 9.64
C LEU A 44 -7.08 -25.75 10.29
N PRO A 45 -6.69 -26.85 9.63
CA PRO A 45 -5.60 -27.71 10.08
C PRO A 45 -4.28 -26.93 9.92
N ILE A 46 -4.12 -25.87 10.72
CA ILE A 46 -2.88 -25.16 10.94
C ILE A 46 -2.01 -25.99 11.88
N ASP A 47 -2.61 -26.92 12.64
CA ASP A 47 -1.89 -27.85 13.50
C ASP A 47 -1.10 -28.90 12.71
N GLU A 48 -1.48 -29.28 11.48
CA GLU A 48 -0.60 -30.07 10.59
C GLU A 48 0.58 -29.25 10.03
N LEU A 49 0.47 -27.91 10.02
CA LEU A 49 1.61 -27.03 9.73
C LEU A 49 2.45 -26.71 10.98
N ARG A 50 1.99 -27.09 12.18
CA ARG A 50 2.59 -26.67 13.47
C ARG A 50 2.97 -27.80 14.41
N GLN A 51 2.43 -29.01 14.29
CA GLN A 51 2.63 -30.08 15.26
C GLN A 51 2.98 -31.40 14.58
N GLY A 52 4.14 -31.94 14.97
CA GLY A 52 4.56 -33.31 14.69
C GLY A 52 5.63 -33.40 13.61
N GLU A 53 6.88 -33.14 13.99
CA GLU A 53 8.06 -33.69 13.31
C GLU A 53 7.97 -35.23 13.34
N ARG A 54 7.19 -35.82 12.44
CA ARG A 54 7.49 -37.15 11.90
C ARG A 54 8.32 -36.90 10.66
N PHE A 55 9.63 -36.79 10.87
CA PHE A 55 10.55 -37.00 9.76
C PHE A 55 10.30 -38.45 9.28
N PRO A 56 9.99 -38.70 7.99
CA PRO A 56 10.22 -40.04 7.42
C PRO A 56 11.65 -40.47 7.75
N GLU A 57 11.96 -41.77 7.76
CA GLU A 57 13.34 -42.21 8.02
C GLU A 57 14.28 -41.43 7.10
N ASP A 58 15.07 -40.51 7.66
CA ASP A 58 15.84 -39.50 6.91
C ASP A 58 16.66 -40.17 5.78
N GLN A 59 17.02 -41.44 5.94
CA GLN A 59 17.73 -42.26 4.97
C GLN A 59 17.00 -42.40 3.62
N GLU A 60 15.70 -42.66 3.60
CA GLU A 60 14.93 -42.84 2.35
C GLU A 60 14.78 -41.51 1.60
N THR A 61 14.48 -40.43 2.33
CA THR A 61 14.37 -39.08 1.77
C THR A 61 15.73 -38.57 1.27
N VAL A 62 16.82 -38.79 2.01
CA VAL A 62 18.18 -38.45 1.59
C VAL A 62 18.57 -39.23 0.33
N HIS A 63 18.23 -40.51 0.24
CA HIS A 63 18.49 -41.31 -0.97
C HIS A 63 17.74 -40.74 -2.19
N THR A 64 16.44 -40.44 -2.03
CA THR A 64 15.60 -39.86 -3.08
C THR A 64 16.12 -38.50 -3.56
N ILE A 65 16.55 -37.65 -2.61
CA ILE A 65 17.17 -36.37 -2.90
C ILE A 65 18.47 -36.57 -3.69
N GLY A 66 19.30 -37.55 -3.30
CA GLY A 66 20.53 -37.90 -4.02
C GLY A 66 20.29 -38.28 -5.49
N ILE A 67 19.27 -39.09 -5.76
CA ILE A 67 18.89 -39.46 -7.14
C ILE A 67 18.49 -38.22 -7.93
N LYS A 68 17.62 -37.36 -7.38
CA LYS A 68 17.17 -36.14 -8.08
C LYS A 68 18.30 -35.14 -8.31
N PHE A 69 19.28 -35.06 -7.40
CA PHE A 69 20.49 -34.28 -7.61
C PHE A 69 21.32 -34.79 -8.78
N GLU A 70 21.44 -36.11 -8.93
CA GLU A 70 22.15 -36.70 -10.08
C GLU A 70 21.43 -36.39 -11.40
N GLU A 71 20.11 -36.53 -11.45
CA GLU A 71 19.31 -36.15 -12.62
C GLU A 71 19.52 -34.69 -13.00
N LEU A 72 19.45 -33.78 -12.03
CA LEU A 72 19.65 -32.34 -12.27
C LEU A 72 21.08 -32.02 -12.71
N ALA A 73 22.08 -32.69 -12.15
CA ALA A 73 23.47 -32.48 -12.53
C ALA A 73 23.72 -32.89 -13.98
N VAL A 74 23.11 -34.00 -14.44
CA VAL A 74 23.19 -34.44 -15.85
C VAL A 74 22.51 -33.44 -16.78
N LEU A 75 21.33 -32.92 -16.42
CA LEU A 75 20.60 -31.94 -17.23
C LEU A 75 21.39 -30.62 -17.39
N ILE A 76 21.97 -30.12 -16.29
CA ILE A 76 22.77 -28.89 -16.32
C ILE A 76 24.08 -29.09 -17.09
N GLU A 77 24.76 -30.23 -16.91
CA GLU A 77 26.00 -30.54 -17.63
C GLU A 77 25.79 -30.65 -19.14
N THR A 78 24.64 -31.19 -19.56
CA THR A 78 24.27 -31.33 -20.99
C THR A 78 23.74 -30.03 -21.61
N ASN A 79 23.59 -28.95 -20.81
CA ASN A 79 23.06 -27.65 -21.21
C ASN A 79 21.69 -27.72 -21.92
N VAL A 80 20.90 -28.74 -21.59
CA VAL A 80 19.54 -28.88 -22.09
C VAL A 80 18.62 -28.10 -21.14
N LEU A 81 18.22 -26.89 -21.56
CA LEU A 81 17.21 -26.10 -20.85
C LEU A 81 15.85 -26.76 -21.05
N GLU A 82 15.58 -27.78 -20.25
CA GLU A 82 14.29 -28.45 -20.20
C GLU A 82 13.26 -27.54 -19.50
N GLU A 83 12.08 -27.38 -20.08
CA GLU A 83 10.99 -26.57 -19.51
C GLU A 83 10.56 -27.06 -18.11
N THR A 84 10.90 -28.31 -17.77
CA THR A 84 10.60 -28.97 -16.50
C THR A 84 11.60 -28.65 -15.38
N LEU A 85 12.73 -27.99 -15.68
CA LEU A 85 13.80 -27.71 -14.70
C LEU A 85 13.31 -26.96 -13.45
N PRO A 86 12.49 -25.88 -13.55
CA PRO A 86 11.95 -25.20 -12.37
C PRO A 86 11.07 -26.11 -11.50
N GLN A 87 10.31 -27.01 -12.12
CA GLN A 87 9.45 -27.95 -11.41
C GLN A 87 10.29 -28.98 -10.64
N LYS A 88 11.36 -29.51 -11.25
CA LYS A 88 12.29 -30.44 -10.58
C LYS A 88 13.00 -29.77 -9.40
N ILE A 89 13.44 -28.51 -9.55
CA ILE A 89 14.03 -27.71 -8.47
C ILE A 89 13.03 -27.50 -7.32
N MET A 90 11.77 -27.17 -7.64
CA MET A 90 10.73 -27.01 -6.63
C MET A 90 10.44 -28.31 -5.86
N GLN A 91 10.37 -29.45 -6.55
CA GLN A 91 10.22 -30.76 -5.91
C GLN A 91 11.38 -31.06 -4.96
N LEU A 92 12.61 -30.75 -5.36
CA LEU A 92 13.78 -30.94 -4.53
C LEU A 92 13.72 -30.09 -3.25
N SER A 93 13.33 -28.82 -3.40
CA SER A 93 13.14 -27.92 -2.24
C SER A 93 12.07 -28.41 -1.28
N LEU A 94 11.01 -29.08 -1.77
CA LEU A 94 9.98 -29.68 -0.94
C LEU A 94 10.52 -30.89 -0.16
N LEU A 95 11.26 -31.79 -0.82
CA LEU A 95 11.90 -32.93 -0.14
C LEU A 95 12.91 -32.48 0.92
N MET A 96 13.71 -31.45 0.62
CA MET A 96 14.64 -30.87 1.59
C MET A 96 13.95 -30.27 2.81
N LYS A 97 12.67 -29.88 2.69
CA LYS A 97 11.88 -29.35 3.81
C LYS A 97 11.61 -30.43 4.88
N GLU A 98 11.57 -31.70 4.45
CA GLU A 98 11.28 -32.88 5.28
C GLU A 98 12.52 -33.44 5.97
N LEU A 99 13.70 -32.85 5.81
CA LEU A 99 14.92 -33.34 6.46
C LEU A 99 15.12 -32.72 7.84
N SER A 100 15.66 -33.52 8.76
CA SER A 100 16.16 -33.04 10.05
C SER A 100 17.36 -32.10 9.87
N LYS A 101 17.66 -31.32 10.93
CA LYS A 101 18.82 -30.43 10.94
C LYS A 101 20.12 -31.22 10.75
N GLU A 102 20.24 -32.35 11.43
CA GLU A 102 21.38 -33.24 11.42
C GLU A 102 21.60 -33.83 10.02
N ALA A 103 20.51 -34.27 9.36
CA ALA A 103 20.56 -34.75 7.98
C ALA A 103 21.02 -33.66 6.99
N LEU A 104 20.47 -32.44 7.10
CA LEU A 104 20.85 -31.32 6.24
C LEU A 104 22.34 -30.97 6.37
N VAL A 105 22.86 -30.89 7.61
CA VAL A 105 24.28 -30.59 7.86
C VAL A 105 25.19 -31.71 7.35
N THR A 106 24.83 -32.98 7.62
CA THR A 106 25.59 -34.15 7.17
C THR A 106 25.65 -34.21 5.64
N MET A 107 24.53 -33.98 4.96
CA MET A 107 24.47 -33.97 3.51
C MET A 107 25.27 -32.80 2.92
N PHE A 108 25.23 -31.61 3.53
CA PHE A 108 26.05 -30.47 3.13
C PHE A 108 27.54 -30.82 3.17
N GLN A 109 28.01 -31.39 4.29
CA GLN A 109 29.40 -31.77 4.48
C GLN A 109 29.83 -32.87 3.51
N THR A 110 28.97 -33.86 3.29
CA THR A 110 29.21 -34.96 2.36
C THR A 110 29.37 -34.43 0.93
N LEU A 111 28.45 -33.61 0.44
CA LEU A 111 28.53 -33.03 -0.90
C LEU A 111 29.75 -32.10 -1.03
N LYS A 112 30.05 -31.29 -0.01
CA LYS A 112 31.22 -30.40 0.01
C LYS A 112 32.53 -31.20 -0.12
N SER A 113 32.64 -32.34 0.56
CA SER A 113 33.84 -33.20 0.47
C SER A 113 34.04 -33.78 -0.93
N GLN A 114 32.96 -33.93 -1.71
CA GLN A 114 32.99 -34.52 -3.04
C GLN A 114 33.19 -33.49 -4.17
N VAL A 115 33.19 -32.19 -3.90
CA VAL A 115 33.23 -31.11 -4.92
C VAL A 115 34.37 -31.27 -5.92
N ASN A 116 35.53 -31.73 -5.47
CA ASN A 116 36.73 -31.87 -6.30
C ASN A 116 36.82 -33.21 -7.06
N THR A 117 35.82 -34.09 -6.93
CA THR A 117 35.88 -35.43 -7.55
C THR A 117 35.51 -35.41 -9.03
N ASN A 118 34.48 -34.67 -9.41
CA ASN A 118 34.05 -34.49 -10.81
C ASN A 118 33.12 -33.28 -10.96
N THR A 119 32.85 -32.86 -12.20
CA THR A 119 31.97 -31.72 -12.53
C THR A 119 30.58 -31.87 -11.93
N ARG A 120 29.99 -33.07 -11.95
CA ARG A 120 28.65 -33.33 -11.41
C ARG A 120 28.59 -33.16 -9.91
N SER A 121 29.59 -33.61 -9.16
CA SER A 121 29.70 -33.42 -7.71
C SER A 121 29.75 -31.94 -7.34
N LYS A 122 30.47 -31.14 -8.12
CA LYS A 122 30.46 -29.68 -7.99
C LYS A 122 29.06 -29.10 -8.23
N ILE A 123 28.40 -29.47 -9.33
CA ILE A 123 27.03 -29.01 -9.63
C ILE A 123 26.05 -29.39 -8.50
N LYS A 124 26.09 -30.63 -8.02
CA LYS A 124 25.24 -31.10 -6.91
C LYS A 124 25.44 -30.27 -5.64
N PHE A 125 26.68 -29.97 -5.27
CA PHE A 125 26.97 -29.11 -4.13
C PHE A 125 26.45 -27.69 -4.33
N GLU A 126 26.65 -27.09 -5.50
CA GLU A 126 26.17 -25.73 -5.81
C GLU A 126 24.65 -25.64 -5.71
N ILE A 127 23.92 -26.57 -6.35
CA ILE A 127 22.46 -26.61 -6.26
C ILE A 127 22.00 -26.80 -4.81
N PHE A 128 22.61 -27.73 -4.06
CA PHE A 128 22.25 -27.95 -2.67
C PHE A 128 22.49 -26.71 -1.80
N ALA A 129 23.65 -26.06 -1.96
CA ALA A 129 24.01 -24.86 -1.21
C ALA A 129 23.07 -23.69 -1.52
N ASP A 130 22.60 -23.56 -2.75
CA ASP A 130 21.67 -22.52 -3.18
C ASP A 130 20.23 -22.81 -2.73
N LEU A 131 19.81 -24.08 -2.73
CA LEU A 131 18.46 -24.46 -2.33
C LEU A 131 18.28 -24.57 -0.82
N LEU A 132 19.33 -24.91 -0.07
CA LEU A 132 19.26 -25.09 1.37
C LEU A 132 18.58 -23.89 2.08
N PRO A 133 18.97 -22.63 1.85
CA PRO A 133 18.32 -21.49 2.51
C PRO A 133 16.89 -21.21 2.04
N THR A 134 16.49 -21.77 0.89
CA THR A 134 15.15 -21.60 0.31
C THR A 134 14.17 -22.67 0.80
N ALA A 135 14.68 -23.79 1.34
CA ALA A 135 13.86 -24.81 1.97
C ALA A 135 13.18 -24.21 3.21
N GLN A 136 11.87 -23.96 3.12
CA GLN A 136 11.10 -23.26 4.16
C GLN A 136 10.74 -24.19 5.33
N SER A 137 11.74 -24.81 5.97
CA SER A 137 11.59 -25.72 7.11
C SER A 137 12.12 -25.10 8.42
N ALA A 138 11.61 -25.58 9.55
CA ALA A 138 12.10 -25.20 10.87
C ALA A 138 13.54 -25.65 11.12
N ALA A 139 13.98 -26.74 10.47
CA ALA A 139 15.34 -27.29 10.57
C ALA A 139 16.39 -26.48 9.79
N VAL A 140 15.97 -25.72 8.78
CA VAL A 140 16.89 -25.03 7.85
C VAL A 140 17.57 -23.83 8.50
N VAL A 141 16.84 -23.03 9.28
CA VAL A 141 17.43 -21.88 9.98
C VAL A 141 18.59 -22.30 10.90
N PRO A 142 18.42 -23.26 11.83
CA PRO A 142 19.52 -23.71 12.67
C PRO A 142 20.63 -24.40 11.87
N ALA A 143 20.33 -25.16 10.81
CA ALA A 143 21.35 -25.78 9.97
C ALA A 143 22.22 -24.73 9.27
N VAL A 144 21.61 -23.74 8.60
CA VAL A 144 22.32 -22.64 7.94
C VAL A 144 23.11 -21.81 8.95
N VAL A 145 22.53 -21.51 10.11
CA VAL A 145 23.23 -20.78 11.19
C VAL A 145 24.47 -21.53 11.66
N ASP A 146 24.39 -22.85 11.86
CA ASP A 146 25.54 -23.66 12.26
C ASP A 146 26.58 -23.78 11.15
N LEU A 147 26.15 -23.86 9.88
CA LEU A 147 27.05 -23.87 8.72
C LEU A 147 27.77 -22.52 8.53
N ILE A 148 27.12 -21.40 8.81
CA ILE A 148 27.77 -20.08 8.80
C ILE A 148 28.71 -19.95 10.00
N ALA A 149 28.26 -20.33 11.21
CA ALA A 149 29.08 -20.26 12.41
C ALA A 149 30.33 -21.16 12.34
N SER A 150 30.23 -22.32 11.69
CA SER A 150 31.35 -23.24 11.42
C SER A 150 32.18 -22.87 10.19
N ARG A 151 31.85 -21.77 9.49
CA ARG A 151 32.51 -21.31 8.24
C ARG A 151 32.42 -22.29 7.08
N SER A 152 31.43 -23.18 7.13
CA SER A 152 31.11 -24.03 6.00
C SER A 152 30.48 -23.23 4.85
N ILE A 153 29.75 -22.16 5.19
CA ILE A 153 29.18 -21.13 4.30
C ILE A 153 29.74 -19.76 4.73
N TYR A 154 30.33 -18.99 3.81
CA TYR A 154 30.98 -17.70 4.09
C TYR A 154 30.86 -16.74 2.89
N GLY A 155 31.31 -15.50 3.05
CA GLY A 155 31.27 -14.46 2.02
C GLY A 155 29.87 -14.24 1.44
N LEU A 156 29.78 -14.01 0.13
CA LEU A 156 28.52 -13.74 -0.58
C LEU A 156 27.44 -14.81 -0.33
N ARG A 157 27.83 -16.09 -0.23
CA ARG A 157 26.86 -17.19 0.01
C ARG A 157 26.19 -17.08 1.37
N ALA A 158 26.92 -16.66 2.41
CA ALA A 158 26.34 -16.43 3.73
C ALA A 158 25.28 -15.31 3.69
N HIS A 159 25.56 -14.23 2.96
CA HIS A 159 24.60 -13.14 2.77
C HIS A 159 23.33 -13.59 2.02
N ILE A 160 23.49 -14.33 0.92
CA ILE A 160 22.36 -14.88 0.15
C ILE A 160 21.52 -15.81 1.03
N ALA A 161 22.17 -16.69 1.80
CA ALA A 161 21.50 -17.62 2.69
C ALA A 161 20.69 -16.90 3.79
N LEU A 162 21.26 -15.87 4.42
CA LEU A 162 20.57 -15.06 5.42
C LEU A 162 19.40 -14.26 4.84
N ASN A 163 19.52 -13.78 3.60
CA ASN A 163 18.45 -13.07 2.90
C ASN A 163 17.31 -14.02 2.53
N ALA A 164 17.61 -15.26 2.11
CA ALA A 164 16.61 -16.28 1.86
C ALA A 164 15.84 -16.67 3.13
N ILE A 165 16.53 -16.77 4.28
CA ILE A 165 15.88 -16.98 5.59
C ILE A 165 14.86 -15.87 5.89
N ALA A 166 15.12 -14.62 5.49
CA ALA A 166 14.17 -13.51 5.70
C ALA A 166 12.82 -13.73 4.96
N LEU A 167 12.75 -14.64 4.00
CA LEU A 167 11.58 -14.95 3.18
C LEU A 167 10.72 -16.10 3.73
N ILE A 168 11.09 -16.70 4.87
CA ILE A 168 10.33 -17.78 5.50
C ILE A 168 8.87 -17.37 5.72
N SER A 169 7.95 -18.28 5.37
CA SER A 169 6.51 -18.03 5.44
C SER A 169 6.00 -17.80 6.86
N PHE A 170 6.48 -18.59 7.84
CA PHE A 170 6.06 -18.56 9.23
C PHE A 170 7.28 -18.45 10.17
N PRO A 171 7.68 -17.23 10.57
CA PRO A 171 8.76 -17.06 11.53
C PRO A 171 8.36 -17.61 12.90
N THR A 172 9.30 -18.28 13.57
CA THR A 172 9.16 -18.75 14.96
C THR A 172 10.09 -17.97 15.88
N LYS A 173 9.82 -18.01 17.19
CA LYS A 173 10.71 -17.44 18.21
C LYS A 173 12.12 -18.07 18.15
N LYS A 174 12.20 -19.39 17.95
CA LYS A 174 13.47 -20.11 17.78
C LYS A 174 14.29 -19.59 16.60
N ASN A 175 13.67 -19.28 15.46
CA ASN A 175 14.39 -18.72 14.30
C ASN A 175 15.15 -17.43 14.67
N VAL A 176 14.48 -16.54 15.42
CA VAL A 176 15.08 -15.28 15.89
C VAL A 176 16.19 -15.55 16.90
N GLU A 177 16.00 -16.51 17.81
CA GLU A 177 17.01 -16.87 18.80
C GLU A 177 18.29 -17.43 18.15
N TYR A 178 18.17 -18.27 17.13
CA TYR A 178 19.33 -18.76 16.38
C TYR A 178 20.11 -17.63 15.70
N LEU A 179 19.42 -16.68 15.07
CA LEU A 179 20.06 -15.53 14.43
C LEU A 179 20.72 -14.59 15.46
N MET A 180 20.10 -14.39 16.62
CA MET A 180 20.69 -13.60 17.71
C MET A 180 21.97 -14.25 18.25
N ARG A 181 21.95 -15.58 18.45
CA ARG A 181 23.16 -16.34 18.84
C ARG A 181 24.24 -16.27 17.77
N LEU A 182 23.86 -16.30 16.49
CA LEU A 182 24.81 -16.10 15.40
C LEU A 182 25.46 -14.71 15.48
N LEU A 183 24.66 -13.66 15.70
CA LEU A 183 25.16 -12.30 15.87
C LEU A 183 26.16 -12.18 17.02
N GLU A 184 25.96 -12.89 18.13
CA GLU A 184 26.91 -12.91 19.26
C GLU A 184 28.23 -13.63 18.90
N LYS A 185 28.17 -14.64 18.03
CA LYS A 185 29.35 -15.41 17.58
C LYS A 185 30.17 -14.71 16.51
N ILE A 186 29.55 -13.88 15.67
CA ILE A 186 30.24 -13.13 14.60
C ILE A 186 31.03 -11.98 15.24
N GLY A 187 32.31 -12.21 15.52
CA GLY A 187 33.20 -11.21 16.12
C GLY A 187 34.55 -11.77 16.55
N ASN A 188 34.66 -13.10 16.70
CA ASN A 188 35.88 -13.74 17.18
C ASN A 188 36.80 -14.26 16.06
N SER A 189 36.46 -14.07 14.78
CA SER A 189 36.94 -15.02 13.77
C SER A 189 37.36 -14.40 12.42
N GLU A 190 36.63 -13.48 11.79
CA GLU A 190 37.01 -12.92 10.47
C GLU A 190 37.73 -11.56 10.58
N GLY A 191 38.28 -11.08 9.47
CA GLY A 191 38.81 -9.72 9.38
C GLY A 191 37.73 -8.68 9.73
N PRO A 192 38.10 -7.50 10.23
CA PRO A 192 37.17 -6.54 10.82
C PRO A 192 36.04 -6.08 9.87
N GLU A 193 36.28 -6.02 8.56
CA GLU A 193 35.28 -5.59 7.56
C GLU A 193 34.25 -6.67 7.21
N GLU A 194 34.67 -7.90 6.93
CA GLU A 194 33.76 -9.00 6.54
C GLU A 194 32.79 -9.36 7.69
N CYS A 195 33.33 -9.42 8.92
CA CYS A 195 32.53 -9.58 10.14
C CYS A 195 31.48 -8.47 10.28
N SER A 196 31.83 -7.21 9.96
CA SER A 196 30.89 -6.08 10.04
C SER A 196 29.71 -6.26 9.08
N HIS A 197 29.97 -6.61 7.81
CA HIS A 197 28.90 -6.80 6.81
C HIS A 197 27.98 -7.98 7.14
N LEU A 198 28.55 -9.09 7.63
CA LEU A 198 27.76 -10.25 8.01
C LEU A 198 26.84 -9.93 9.20
N ARG A 199 27.34 -9.25 10.23
CA ARG A 199 26.54 -8.75 11.37
C ARG A 199 25.39 -7.88 10.92
N GLN A 200 25.65 -6.94 10.00
CA GLN A 200 24.62 -6.06 9.44
C GLN A 200 23.52 -6.88 8.75
N THR A 201 23.89 -7.89 7.97
CA THR A 201 22.93 -8.75 7.26
C THR A 201 22.05 -9.53 8.24
N VAL A 202 22.65 -10.12 9.28
CA VAL A 202 21.91 -10.82 10.34
C VAL A 202 20.89 -9.90 11.02
N LEU A 203 21.30 -8.66 11.37
CA LEU A 203 20.41 -7.66 11.96
C LEU A 203 19.24 -7.32 11.04
N LEU A 204 19.48 -7.11 9.74
CA LEU A 204 18.43 -6.81 8.77
C LEU A 204 17.46 -7.98 8.58
N THR A 205 17.97 -9.22 8.55
CA THR A 205 17.16 -10.45 8.49
C THR A 205 16.25 -10.58 9.70
N ILE A 206 16.78 -10.34 10.91
CA ILE A 206 16.00 -10.34 12.17
C ILE A 206 14.84 -9.35 12.08
N GLY A 207 15.11 -8.11 11.65
CA GLY A 207 14.07 -7.09 11.48
C GLY A 207 12.98 -7.52 10.49
N SER A 208 13.37 -8.11 9.36
CA SER A 208 12.44 -8.60 8.33
C SER A 208 11.55 -9.75 8.84
N LEU A 209 12.10 -10.70 9.60
CA LEU A 209 11.33 -11.77 10.22
C LEU A 209 10.30 -11.23 11.22
N GLY A 210 10.69 -10.25 12.04
CA GLY A 210 9.77 -9.59 12.96
C GLY A 210 8.61 -8.90 12.25
N ASN A 211 8.88 -8.24 11.11
CA ASN A 211 7.82 -7.65 10.29
C ASN A 211 6.90 -8.69 9.65
N LYS A 212 7.45 -9.84 9.24
CA LYS A 212 6.63 -10.97 8.79
C LYS A 212 5.71 -11.45 9.90
N ALA A 213 6.20 -11.58 11.14
CA ALA A 213 5.37 -11.90 12.30
C ALA A 213 4.26 -10.87 12.52
N ILE A 214 4.58 -9.56 12.52
CA ILE A 214 3.56 -8.48 12.62
C ILE A 214 2.49 -8.62 11.53
N THR A 215 2.90 -8.92 10.30
CA THR A 215 1.98 -9.07 9.17
C THR A 215 1.02 -10.24 9.40
N LEU A 216 1.52 -11.39 9.86
CA LEU A 216 0.71 -12.56 10.17
C LEU A 216 -0.23 -12.33 11.36
N ILE A 217 0.23 -11.63 12.40
CA ILE A 217 -0.58 -11.23 13.56
C ILE A 217 -1.75 -10.35 13.11
N ARG A 218 -1.49 -9.33 12.28
CA ARG A 218 -2.54 -8.46 11.71
C ARG A 218 -3.54 -9.23 10.85
N GLN A 219 -3.06 -10.23 10.10
CA GLN A 219 -3.90 -11.11 9.29
C GLN A 219 -4.63 -12.19 10.11
N LYS A 220 -4.48 -12.20 11.44
CA LYS A 220 -5.03 -13.24 12.35
C LYS A 220 -4.61 -14.67 11.98
N LYS A 221 -3.47 -14.84 11.29
CA LYS A 221 -2.88 -16.14 10.92
C LYS A 221 -1.92 -16.69 11.98
N MET A 222 -1.61 -15.87 12.98
CA MET A 222 -0.73 -16.21 14.10
C MET A 222 -1.50 -15.94 15.38
N THR A 223 -1.98 -17.01 16.00
CA THR A 223 -2.97 -16.96 17.10
C THR A 223 -2.36 -17.28 18.46
N ASP A 224 -1.29 -18.07 18.48
CA ASP A 224 -0.57 -18.46 19.69
C ASP A 224 0.14 -17.26 20.33
N VAL A 225 0.19 -17.27 21.66
CA VAL A 225 0.73 -16.17 22.47
C VAL A 225 2.23 -16.01 22.24
N GLU A 226 2.98 -17.12 22.22
CA GLU A 226 4.44 -17.07 22.07
C GLU A 226 4.89 -16.45 20.75
N SER A 227 4.18 -16.71 19.65
CA SER A 227 4.53 -16.10 18.35
C SER A 227 4.09 -14.64 18.25
N LYS A 228 3.10 -14.20 19.03
CA LYS A 228 2.69 -12.79 19.09
C LYS A 228 3.75 -11.90 19.75
N ASP A 229 4.58 -12.47 20.63
CA ASP A 229 5.63 -11.75 21.34
C ASP A 229 6.93 -11.60 20.52
N ILE A 230 7.04 -12.25 19.36
CA ILE A 230 8.23 -12.19 18.49
C ILE A 230 8.65 -10.73 18.20
N PRO A 231 7.75 -9.82 17.75
CA PRO A 231 8.14 -8.45 17.43
C PRO A 231 8.64 -7.66 18.64
N ASP A 232 8.04 -7.88 19.80
CA ASP A 232 8.40 -7.20 21.05
C ASP A 232 9.76 -7.69 21.57
N ASN A 233 10.02 -9.00 21.50
CA ASN A 233 11.30 -9.59 21.87
C ASN A 233 12.43 -9.07 20.97
N ILE A 234 12.20 -9.01 19.66
CA ILE A 234 13.15 -8.42 18.71
C ILE A 234 13.43 -6.97 19.07
N LEU A 235 12.38 -6.17 19.29
CA LEU A 235 12.54 -4.75 19.61
C LEU A 235 13.35 -4.54 20.89
N LEU A 236 13.08 -5.33 21.93
CA LEU A 236 13.81 -5.28 23.20
C LEU A 236 15.31 -5.56 22.99
N LYS A 237 15.65 -6.58 22.20
CA LYS A 237 17.04 -6.94 21.89
C LYS A 237 17.73 -5.85 21.06
N LEU A 238 17.06 -5.31 20.04
CA LEU A 238 17.59 -4.21 19.23
C LEU A 238 17.79 -2.94 20.08
N ALA A 239 16.89 -2.65 21.02
CA ALA A 239 17.02 -1.51 21.92
C ALA A 239 18.26 -1.64 22.83
N ARG A 240 18.52 -2.84 23.35
CA ARG A 240 19.74 -3.13 24.12
C ARG A 240 21.00 -2.91 23.29
N LEU A 241 21.05 -3.47 22.07
CA LEU A 241 22.19 -3.28 21.16
C LEU A 241 22.45 -1.80 20.85
N LEU A 242 21.41 -0.98 20.76
CA LEU A 242 21.56 0.45 20.51
C LEU A 242 22.14 1.22 21.72
N SER A 243 21.83 0.77 22.94
CA SER A 243 22.31 1.39 24.19
C SER A 243 23.78 1.09 24.49
N GLU A 244 24.34 0.03 23.90
CA GLU A 244 25.73 -0.37 24.09
C GLU A 244 26.71 0.53 23.30
N PRO A 245 27.95 0.70 23.80
CA PRO A 245 29.00 1.38 23.05
C PRO A 245 29.38 0.55 21.82
N ARG A 246 29.02 1.04 20.64
CA ARG A 246 29.21 0.39 19.34
C ARG A 246 29.60 1.40 18.27
N ASP A 247 30.21 0.91 17.21
CA ASP A 247 30.51 1.69 16.02
C ASP A 247 29.24 2.30 15.40
N VAL A 248 29.40 3.46 14.74
CA VAL A 248 28.28 4.20 14.14
C VAL A 248 27.59 3.38 13.05
N LEU A 249 28.34 2.62 12.24
CA LEU A 249 27.74 1.79 11.17
C LEU A 249 26.90 0.65 11.75
N GLU A 250 27.36 0.05 12.86
CA GLU A 250 26.59 -0.98 13.55
C GLU A 250 25.31 -0.40 14.17
N LYS A 251 25.38 0.78 14.79
CA LYS A 251 24.18 1.50 15.28
C LYS A 251 23.20 1.81 14.15
N ILE A 252 23.70 2.21 12.97
CA ILE A 252 22.87 2.41 11.78
C ILE A 252 22.20 1.09 11.35
N ALA A 253 22.90 -0.03 11.41
CA ALA A 253 22.33 -1.34 11.08
C ALA A 253 21.23 -1.77 12.05
N VAL A 254 21.40 -1.53 13.35
CA VAL A 254 20.37 -1.74 14.38
C VAL A 254 19.14 -0.86 14.09
N VAL A 255 19.34 0.42 13.76
CA VAL A 255 18.25 1.34 13.38
C VAL A 255 17.53 0.86 12.12
N LYS A 256 18.26 0.41 11.10
CA LYS A 256 17.67 -0.17 9.88
C LYS A 256 16.89 -1.46 10.19
N ALA A 257 17.38 -2.29 11.11
CA ALA A 257 16.66 -3.49 11.56
C ALA A 257 15.34 -3.12 12.27
N MET A 258 15.33 -2.08 13.12
CA MET A 258 14.10 -1.54 13.71
C MET A 258 13.12 -0.99 12.65
N GLY A 259 13.65 -0.37 11.59
CA GLY A 259 12.84 0.09 10.45
C GLY A 259 12.28 -1.06 9.61
N ASN A 260 13.07 -2.12 9.42
CA ASN A 260 12.61 -3.35 8.78
C ASN A 260 11.51 -4.02 9.60
N LEU A 261 11.64 -4.04 10.94
CA LEU A 261 10.63 -4.53 11.86
C LEU A 261 9.30 -3.78 11.72
N GLY A 262 9.32 -2.45 11.58
CA GLY A 262 8.10 -1.66 11.33
C GLY A 262 7.07 -1.70 12.47
N SER A 263 7.53 -1.92 13.71
CA SER A 263 6.67 -1.94 14.90
C SER A 263 6.22 -0.53 15.28
N LYS A 264 4.97 -0.36 15.74
CA LYS A 264 4.52 0.92 16.32
C LYS A 264 5.37 1.34 17.52
N LYS A 265 5.82 0.37 18.33
CA LYS A 265 6.64 0.64 19.52
C LYS A 265 8.05 1.15 19.17
N SER A 266 8.57 0.86 17.96
CA SER A 266 9.89 1.38 17.56
C SER A 266 9.87 2.88 17.30
N VAL A 267 8.70 3.49 17.05
CA VAL A 267 8.56 4.93 16.82
C VAL A 267 9.12 5.75 17.98
N ILE A 268 8.84 5.34 19.22
CA ILE A 268 9.30 6.05 20.42
C ILE A 268 10.83 5.99 20.53
N LEU A 269 11.43 4.83 20.29
CA LEU A 269 12.88 4.67 20.34
C LEU A 269 13.58 5.46 19.23
N LEU A 270 13.05 5.39 18.02
CA LEU A 270 13.58 6.13 16.87
C LEU A 270 13.43 7.64 17.06
N ARG A 271 12.31 8.10 17.64
CA ARG A 271 12.10 9.51 17.98
C ARG A 271 13.23 10.08 18.82
N ASN A 272 13.66 9.34 19.84
CA ASN A 272 14.76 9.79 20.72
C ASN A 272 16.06 9.98 19.93
N ILE A 273 16.37 9.08 19.00
CA ILE A 273 17.55 9.22 18.12
C ILE A 273 17.41 10.43 17.20
N ILE A 274 16.23 10.64 16.60
CA ILE A 274 15.97 11.70 15.62
C ILE A 274 16.20 13.09 16.22
N PHE A 275 15.75 13.30 17.46
CA PHE A 275 15.82 14.60 18.13
C PHE A 275 17.09 14.81 18.97
N GLU A 276 17.95 13.80 19.10
CA GLU A 276 19.20 13.92 19.87
C GLU A 276 20.28 14.65 19.05
N PRO A 277 20.64 15.91 19.37
CA PRO A 277 21.57 16.69 18.56
C PRO A 277 23.02 16.21 18.66
N SER A 278 23.39 15.50 19.74
CA SER A 278 24.74 14.96 19.93
C SER A 278 25.07 13.78 19.01
N LEU A 279 24.06 13.16 18.40
CA LEU A 279 24.25 12.05 17.47
C LEU A 279 24.56 12.54 16.05
N SER A 280 25.36 11.75 15.33
CA SER A 280 25.73 12.07 13.95
C SER A 280 24.51 12.27 13.04
N GLU A 281 24.61 13.23 12.11
CA GLU A 281 23.58 13.50 11.10
C GLU A 281 23.18 12.23 10.35
N SER A 282 24.15 11.38 10.01
CA SER A 282 23.92 10.10 9.32
C SER A 282 23.02 9.16 10.13
N LEU A 283 23.28 8.98 11.42
CA LEU A 283 22.48 8.11 12.28
C LEU A 283 21.05 8.65 12.43
N ARG A 284 20.91 9.96 12.64
CA ARG A 284 19.61 10.65 12.74
C ARG A 284 18.78 10.50 11.46
N MET A 285 19.40 10.73 10.30
CA MET A 285 18.77 10.54 8.98
C MET A 285 18.29 9.09 8.78
N HIS A 286 19.11 8.10 9.14
CA HIS A 286 18.71 6.70 9.05
C HIS A 286 17.57 6.35 10.01
N ALA A 287 17.51 6.97 11.19
CA ALA A 287 16.39 6.81 12.12
C ALA A 287 15.09 7.38 11.56
N ILE A 288 15.15 8.49 10.82
CA ILE A 288 14.00 9.01 10.08
C ILE A 288 13.56 8.00 9.02
N TYR A 289 14.46 7.54 8.15
CA TYR A 289 14.11 6.55 7.12
C TYR A 289 13.59 5.23 7.67
N ALA A 290 13.99 4.84 8.88
CA ALA A 290 13.46 3.67 9.56
C ALA A 290 11.95 3.79 9.86
N LEU A 291 11.41 5.01 9.97
CA LEU A 291 9.97 5.25 10.15
C LEU A 291 9.16 5.05 8.86
N ARG A 292 9.79 4.94 7.68
CA ARG A 292 9.11 4.86 6.37
C ARG A 292 8.09 3.72 6.27
N LYS A 293 8.38 2.55 6.84
CA LYS A 293 7.43 1.43 6.81
C LYS A 293 6.29 1.66 7.79
N THR A 294 6.62 2.17 8.98
CA THR A 294 5.67 2.45 10.05
C THR A 294 4.71 3.57 9.68
N SER A 295 5.13 4.57 8.90
CA SER A 295 4.28 5.69 8.46
C SER A 295 3.09 5.24 7.61
N VAL A 296 3.23 4.17 6.83
CA VAL A 296 2.13 3.61 6.03
C VAL A 296 1.01 3.05 6.91
N PHE A 297 1.36 2.44 8.04
CA PHE A 297 0.39 1.78 8.92
C PHE A 297 -0.07 2.64 10.10
N TYR A 298 0.77 3.59 10.52
CA TYR A 298 0.55 4.46 11.68
C TYR A 298 0.93 5.92 11.37
N PRO A 299 0.31 6.54 10.35
CA PRO A 299 0.65 7.89 9.91
C PRO A 299 0.46 8.93 11.03
N ASN A 300 -0.55 8.75 11.89
CA ASN A 300 -0.84 9.67 13.00
C ASN A 300 0.26 9.69 14.08
N ASP A 301 0.99 8.59 14.24
CA ASP A 301 2.11 8.52 15.20
C ASP A 301 3.42 9.03 14.58
N VAL A 302 3.59 8.88 13.26
CA VAL A 302 4.85 9.17 12.56
C VAL A 302 4.90 10.57 11.95
N HIS A 303 3.83 11.02 11.29
CA HIS A 303 3.81 12.31 10.60
C HIS A 303 4.12 13.49 11.52
N PRO A 304 3.60 13.59 12.75
CA PRO A 304 3.96 14.71 13.64
C PRO A 304 5.46 14.80 13.93
N ILE A 305 6.13 13.65 14.09
CA ILE A 305 7.58 13.59 14.31
C ILE A 305 8.33 14.12 13.09
N CYS A 306 8.01 13.59 11.91
CA CYS A 306 8.70 13.97 10.68
C CYS A 306 8.37 15.42 10.25
N LEU A 307 7.15 15.89 10.44
CA LEU A 307 6.78 17.28 10.15
C LEU A 307 7.53 18.25 11.07
N ALA A 308 7.66 17.96 12.37
CA ALA A 308 8.44 18.80 13.26
C ALA A 308 9.90 18.95 12.79
N VAL A 309 10.53 17.86 12.32
CA VAL A 309 11.89 17.90 11.75
C VAL A 309 11.93 18.62 10.41
N PHE A 310 10.95 18.39 9.54
CA PHE A 310 10.89 19.01 8.22
C PHE A 310 10.68 20.52 8.31
N MET A 311 9.83 21.00 9.21
CA MET A 311 9.50 22.43 9.36
C MET A 311 10.59 23.21 10.11
N ASP A 312 11.49 22.54 10.84
CA ASP A 312 12.60 23.19 11.54
C ASP A 312 13.74 23.55 10.59
N HIS A 313 13.86 24.84 10.26
CA HIS A 313 14.88 25.38 9.36
C HIS A 313 16.31 25.27 9.92
N SER A 314 16.49 25.02 11.23
CA SER A 314 17.82 24.78 11.82
C SER A 314 18.37 23.40 11.51
N GLN A 315 17.51 22.46 11.09
CA GLN A 315 17.95 21.10 10.77
C GLN A 315 18.73 21.03 9.46
N PRO A 316 19.71 20.12 9.36
CA PRO A 316 20.42 19.87 8.10
C PRO A 316 19.48 19.51 6.95
N ILE A 317 19.77 20.02 5.75
CA ILE A 317 18.96 19.80 4.53
C ILE A 317 18.65 18.31 4.31
N LYS A 318 19.64 17.42 4.49
CA LYS A 318 19.46 15.96 4.29
C LYS A 318 18.46 15.36 5.27
N ILE A 319 18.49 15.79 6.53
CA ILE A 319 17.55 15.36 7.58
C ILE A 319 16.12 15.82 7.25
N ARG A 320 15.96 17.07 6.80
CA ARG A 320 14.66 17.62 6.39
C ARG A 320 14.09 16.90 5.17
N GLN A 321 14.93 16.62 4.17
CA GLN A 321 14.54 15.83 2.98
C GLN A 321 14.09 14.41 3.35
N ALA A 322 14.83 13.72 4.22
CA ALA A 322 14.45 12.40 4.70
C ALA A 322 13.09 12.43 5.43
N ALA A 323 12.83 13.47 6.22
CA ALA A 323 11.57 13.62 6.92
C ALA A 323 10.40 13.84 5.96
N PHE A 324 10.57 14.70 4.95
CA PHE A 324 9.60 14.89 3.88
C PHE A 324 9.32 13.59 3.11
N ASP A 325 10.35 12.82 2.77
CA ASP A 325 10.20 11.53 2.10
C ASP A 325 9.32 10.56 2.90
N VAL A 326 9.53 10.47 4.21
CA VAL A 326 8.76 9.59 5.09
C VAL A 326 7.30 10.01 5.17
N VAL A 327 7.02 11.32 5.29
CA VAL A 327 5.66 11.87 5.27
C VAL A 327 4.99 11.55 3.95
N ARG A 328 5.65 11.84 2.82
CA ARG A 328 5.12 11.56 1.47
C ARG A 328 4.79 10.07 1.28
N ASN A 329 5.69 9.19 1.71
CA ASN A 329 5.50 7.74 1.58
C ASN A 329 4.39 7.19 2.48
N GLY A 330 4.05 7.90 3.56
CA GLY A 330 2.95 7.57 4.47
C GLY A 330 1.57 8.01 4.01
N PHE A 331 1.41 8.42 2.74
CA PHE A 331 0.16 8.91 2.14
C PHE A 331 -0.48 10.04 2.97
N PRO A 332 0.15 11.23 2.98
CA PRO A 332 -0.31 12.33 3.81
C PRO A 332 -1.71 12.81 3.37
N SER A 333 -2.50 13.29 4.33
CA SER A 333 -3.78 13.91 4.03
C SER A 333 -3.58 15.22 3.25
N LEU A 334 -4.65 15.69 2.58
CA LEU A 334 -4.63 16.98 1.90
C LEU A 334 -4.21 18.12 2.83
N THR A 335 -4.67 18.11 4.08
CA THR A 335 -4.29 19.10 5.10
C THR A 335 -2.78 19.12 5.35
N VAL A 336 -2.15 17.95 5.44
CA VAL A 336 -0.69 17.85 5.60
C VAL A 336 0.02 18.39 4.35
N LEU A 337 -0.48 18.08 3.15
CA LEU A 337 0.08 18.61 1.90
C LEU A 337 -0.08 20.14 1.80
N GLN A 338 -1.21 20.69 2.23
CA GLN A 338 -1.45 22.14 2.28
C GLN A 338 -0.49 22.82 3.26
N MET A 339 -0.29 22.24 4.44
CA MET A 339 0.68 22.73 5.43
C MET A 339 2.12 22.74 4.88
N ILE A 340 2.53 21.65 4.21
CA ILE A 340 3.83 21.60 3.52
C ILE A 340 3.89 22.69 2.45
N GLY A 341 2.85 22.85 1.63
CA GLY A 341 2.78 23.86 0.58
C GLY A 341 2.88 25.30 1.12
N GLN A 342 2.23 25.59 2.25
CA GLN A 342 2.33 26.88 2.94
C GLN A 342 3.76 27.13 3.44
N SER A 343 4.37 26.16 4.14
CA SER A 343 5.76 26.26 4.60
C SER A 343 6.77 26.52 3.47
N MET A 344 6.51 26.01 2.26
CA MET A 344 7.40 26.24 1.12
C MET A 344 7.43 27.69 0.63
N ARG A 345 6.48 28.56 1.02
CA ARG A 345 6.53 30.00 0.69
C ARG A 345 7.75 30.64 1.36
N ASP A 346 7.89 30.40 2.66
CA ASP A 346 8.93 30.99 3.50
C ASP A 346 10.20 30.13 3.60
N GLU A 347 10.27 29.01 2.89
CA GLU A 347 11.44 28.12 2.93
C GLU A 347 12.71 28.87 2.43
N PRO A 348 13.74 29.03 3.27
CA PRO A 348 14.96 29.76 2.89
C PRO A 348 15.84 28.95 1.93
N HIS A 349 15.84 27.62 2.02
CA HIS A 349 16.73 26.79 1.22
C HIS A 349 16.10 26.36 -0.10
N ARG A 350 16.64 26.89 -1.21
CA ARG A 350 16.23 26.52 -2.57
C ARG A 350 16.25 25.02 -2.84
N GLN A 351 17.20 24.28 -2.26
CA GLN A 351 17.29 22.82 -2.43
C GLN A 351 16.07 22.09 -1.87
N ILE A 352 15.54 22.54 -0.73
CA ILE A 352 14.30 21.99 -0.16
C ILE A 352 13.11 22.37 -1.04
N LYS A 353 12.96 23.66 -1.39
CA LYS A 353 11.90 24.15 -2.28
C LYS A 353 11.80 23.34 -3.58
N THR A 354 12.93 23.22 -4.29
CA THR A 354 12.99 22.49 -5.56
C THR A 354 12.67 21.01 -5.36
N TYR A 355 13.25 20.35 -4.35
CA TYR A 355 13.03 18.92 -4.10
C TYR A 355 11.55 18.60 -3.80
N VAL A 356 10.93 19.37 -2.90
CA VAL A 356 9.52 19.22 -2.53
C VAL A 356 8.62 19.45 -3.74
N TYR A 357 8.83 20.55 -4.46
CA TYR A 357 8.05 20.88 -5.66
C TYR A 357 8.12 19.77 -6.72
N THR A 358 9.32 19.34 -7.10
CA THR A 358 9.49 18.31 -8.14
C THR A 358 8.91 16.97 -7.70
N SER A 359 9.06 16.61 -6.42
CA SER A 359 8.50 15.38 -5.85
C SER A 359 6.96 15.36 -5.91
N LEU A 360 6.31 16.45 -5.49
CA LEU A 360 4.84 16.53 -5.52
C LEU A 360 4.31 16.58 -6.96
N ALA A 361 5.00 17.29 -7.86
CA ALA A 361 4.65 17.33 -9.28
C ALA A 361 4.76 15.95 -9.94
N GLU A 362 5.81 15.18 -9.65
CA GLU A 362 5.95 13.81 -10.14
C GLU A 362 4.86 12.89 -9.60
N TYR A 363 4.52 13.02 -8.32
CA TYR A 363 3.44 12.26 -7.69
C TYR A 363 2.10 12.50 -8.41
N ALA A 364 1.73 13.76 -8.65
CA ALA A 364 0.53 14.11 -9.40
C ALA A 364 0.55 13.54 -10.83
N ARG A 365 1.69 13.64 -11.54
CA ARG A 365 1.83 13.08 -12.90
C ARG A 365 1.69 11.56 -12.92
N LYS A 366 2.21 10.83 -11.93
CA LYS A 366 2.07 9.37 -11.84
C LYS A 366 0.61 8.94 -11.73
N VAL A 367 -0.17 9.64 -10.90
CA VAL A 367 -1.61 9.40 -10.78
C VAL A 367 -2.31 9.63 -12.12
N LEU A 368 -2.00 10.73 -12.81
CA LEU A 368 -2.60 11.03 -14.12
C LEU A 368 -2.24 10.02 -15.21
N LYS A 369 -1.03 9.43 -15.19
CA LYS A 369 -0.61 8.39 -16.16
C LYS A 369 -1.38 7.07 -16.03
N GLN A 370 -1.95 6.77 -14.85
CA GLN A 370 -2.75 5.55 -14.66
C GLN A 370 -4.14 5.67 -15.29
N ILE A 371 -4.57 6.88 -15.61
CA ILE A 371 -5.80 7.16 -16.31
C ILE A 371 -5.47 7.23 -17.80
N ARG A 372 -6.26 6.57 -18.65
CA ARG A 372 -6.10 6.70 -20.11
C ARG A 372 -6.21 8.19 -20.44
N PRO A 373 -5.20 8.79 -21.12
CA PRO A 373 -5.26 10.21 -21.43
C PRO A 373 -6.49 10.48 -22.28
N LEU A 374 -7.40 11.27 -21.73
CA LEU A 374 -8.58 11.77 -22.42
C LEU A 374 -8.25 13.17 -22.92
N ILE A 375 -8.57 13.45 -24.19
CA ILE A 375 -8.58 14.81 -24.71
C ILE A 375 -10.00 15.31 -24.48
N PRO A 376 -10.25 16.15 -23.46
CA PRO A 376 -11.59 16.55 -23.13
C PRO A 376 -12.13 17.48 -24.22
N GLY A 377 -13.14 17.05 -24.96
CA GLY A 377 -13.86 17.83 -25.97
C GLY A 377 -14.70 18.94 -25.34
N LEU A 378 -15.20 19.89 -26.15
CA LEU A 378 -16.09 20.96 -25.68
C LEU A 378 -17.35 20.44 -24.96
N LEU A 379 -17.73 19.23 -25.36
CA LEU A 379 -18.93 18.50 -24.99
C LEU A 379 -18.77 17.65 -23.71
N ASP A 380 -17.57 17.51 -23.16
CA ASP A 380 -17.35 16.67 -21.97
C ASP A 380 -17.62 17.43 -20.66
N SER A 381 -17.85 16.66 -19.60
CA SER A 381 -17.82 17.19 -18.23
C SER A 381 -16.40 17.68 -17.91
N LYS A 382 -16.27 18.87 -17.33
CA LYS A 382 -14.96 19.48 -17.04
C LYS A 382 -14.94 20.13 -15.67
N ALA A 383 -13.80 19.93 -15.02
CA ALA A 383 -13.36 20.69 -13.85
C ALA A 383 -12.27 21.67 -14.32
N ILE A 384 -12.50 22.97 -14.12
CA ILE A 384 -11.50 24.00 -14.39
C ILE A 384 -11.22 24.70 -13.07
N ASP A 385 -9.96 24.72 -12.65
CA ASP A 385 -9.52 25.38 -11.43
C ASP A 385 -8.53 26.48 -11.81
N ALA A 386 -8.88 27.73 -11.52
CA ALA A 386 -8.01 28.88 -11.65
C ALA A 386 -7.58 29.33 -10.26
N GLN A 387 -6.28 29.51 -10.07
CA GLN A 387 -5.70 29.79 -8.75
C GLN A 387 -4.81 31.02 -8.87
N PHE A 388 -4.89 31.91 -7.88
CA PHE A 388 -3.95 33.00 -7.72
C PHE A 388 -3.48 33.05 -6.28
N PHE A 389 -2.19 33.31 -6.09
CA PHE A 389 -1.60 33.39 -4.77
C PHE A 389 -0.56 34.51 -4.73
N SER A 390 -0.67 35.42 -3.76
CA SER A 390 0.29 36.51 -3.53
C SER A 390 1.11 36.23 -2.30
N GLU A 391 2.41 35.94 -2.49
CA GLU A 391 3.36 35.73 -1.38
C GLU A 391 3.49 36.97 -0.50
N LYS A 392 3.57 38.17 -1.10
CA LYS A 392 3.74 39.44 -0.38
C LYS A 392 2.58 39.76 0.57
N LEU A 393 1.36 39.32 0.24
CA LEU A 393 0.15 39.61 1.01
C LEU A 393 -0.33 38.42 1.84
N ASN A 394 0.30 37.25 1.70
CA ASN A 394 -0.17 35.96 2.22
C ASN A 394 -1.66 35.69 1.99
N ILE A 395 -2.15 36.06 0.79
CA ILE A 395 -3.55 35.90 0.37
C ILE A 395 -3.59 35.15 -0.95
N GLY A 396 -4.48 34.16 -1.03
CA GLY A 396 -4.78 33.43 -2.25
C GLY A 396 -6.26 33.29 -2.49
N GLY A 397 -6.61 33.05 -3.75
CA GLY A 397 -7.95 32.69 -4.15
C GLY A 397 -7.94 31.55 -5.15
N THR A 398 -8.98 30.74 -5.09
CA THR A 398 -9.23 29.65 -6.02
C THR A 398 -10.63 29.83 -6.57
N LEU A 399 -10.74 29.92 -7.89
CA LEU A 399 -11.99 29.88 -8.62
C LEU A 399 -12.14 28.50 -9.24
N ASN A 400 -13.12 27.73 -8.78
CA ASN A 400 -13.42 26.42 -9.32
C ASN A 400 -14.68 26.50 -10.17
N LEU A 401 -14.57 25.99 -11.39
CA LEU A 401 -15.69 25.77 -12.29
C LEU A 401 -15.90 24.27 -12.48
N ARG A 402 -17.14 23.81 -12.34
CA ARG A 402 -17.54 22.44 -12.64
C ARG A 402 -18.69 22.48 -13.63
N LYS A 403 -18.48 21.86 -14.79
CA LYS A 403 -19.49 21.58 -15.79
C LYS A 403 -19.73 20.07 -15.78
N ILE A 404 -20.94 19.65 -15.39
CA ILE A 404 -21.35 18.25 -15.38
C ILE A 404 -22.43 18.08 -16.44
N ARG A 405 -22.32 17.00 -17.22
CA ARG A 405 -23.18 16.70 -18.36
C ARG A 405 -23.50 15.20 -18.39
N GLN A 406 -24.73 14.87 -18.71
CA GLN A 406 -25.29 13.56 -19.00
C GLN A 406 -25.30 13.35 -20.52
N THR A 407 -25.25 12.09 -20.94
CA THR A 407 -25.06 11.70 -22.34
C THR A 407 -26.21 12.14 -23.27
N GLU A 408 -27.37 12.50 -22.72
CA GLU A 408 -28.63 12.67 -23.46
C GLU A 408 -28.92 14.12 -23.88
N SER A 409 -28.11 15.10 -23.46
CA SER A 409 -28.34 16.54 -23.70
C SER A 409 -27.06 17.24 -24.17
N PRO A 410 -27.05 18.15 -25.17
CA PRO A 410 -25.92 19.01 -25.54
C PRO A 410 -25.66 20.15 -24.57
N LEU A 411 -26.64 20.45 -23.69
CA LEU A 411 -26.50 21.43 -22.62
C LEU A 411 -25.93 20.74 -21.36
N PRO A 412 -25.10 21.42 -20.56
CA PRO A 412 -24.67 20.89 -19.29
C PRO A 412 -25.84 20.82 -18.30
N ASP A 413 -26.04 19.68 -17.66
CA ASP A 413 -27.11 19.52 -16.66
C ASP A 413 -26.76 20.16 -15.33
N LYS A 414 -25.47 20.37 -15.05
CA LYS A 414 -25.06 21.13 -13.86
C LYS A 414 -23.87 22.02 -14.13
N PHE A 415 -23.95 23.22 -13.60
CA PHE A 415 -22.88 24.20 -13.57
C PHE A 415 -22.67 24.63 -12.12
N ILE A 416 -21.44 24.52 -11.62
CA ILE A 416 -21.07 24.98 -10.28
C ILE A 416 -19.88 25.92 -10.42
N LEU A 417 -20.03 27.12 -9.87
CA LEU A 417 -18.96 28.08 -9.70
C LEU A 417 -18.73 28.27 -8.21
N SER A 418 -17.53 27.95 -7.71
CA SER A 418 -17.18 28.17 -6.30
C SER A 418 -15.88 28.93 -6.14
N SER A 419 -15.85 29.82 -5.15
CA SER A 419 -14.71 30.64 -4.79
C SER A 419 -14.24 30.30 -3.38
N HIS A 420 -12.95 30.02 -3.25
CA HIS A 420 -12.30 29.73 -1.98
C HIS A 420 -11.16 30.74 -1.75
N GLY A 421 -10.99 31.14 -0.50
CA GLY A 421 -9.90 31.99 -0.03
C GLY A 421 -8.90 31.24 0.80
N HIS A 422 -7.66 31.66 0.67
CA HIS A 422 -6.60 31.40 1.62
C HIS A 422 -6.18 32.74 2.21
N ILE A 423 -6.48 32.97 3.49
CA ILE A 423 -6.15 34.22 4.19
C ILE A 423 -5.52 33.83 5.52
N PHE A 424 -4.29 34.28 5.78
CA PHE A 424 -3.58 34.06 7.07
C PHE A 424 -3.66 32.60 7.56
N ASP A 425 -3.30 31.67 6.67
CA ASP A 425 -3.29 30.21 6.88
C ASP A 425 -4.63 29.51 7.09
N ASN A 426 -5.74 30.26 7.07
CA ASN A 426 -7.09 29.69 7.09
C ASN A 426 -7.65 29.49 5.67
N HIS A 427 -8.33 28.36 5.48
CA HIS A 427 -9.09 28.06 4.27
C HIS A 427 -10.57 28.38 4.50
N LEU A 428 -11.09 29.32 3.71
CA LEU A 428 -12.48 29.76 3.80
C LEU A 428 -13.15 29.57 2.44
N LYS A 429 -14.33 28.98 2.41
CA LYS A 429 -15.22 29.08 1.23
C LYS A 429 -15.87 30.46 1.29
N PHE A 430 -15.92 31.20 0.18
CA PHE A 430 -16.56 32.52 0.17
C PHE A 430 -17.97 32.44 -0.40
N ILE A 431 -18.07 31.92 -1.63
CA ILE A 431 -19.31 31.85 -2.39
C ILE A 431 -19.31 30.56 -3.21
N GLU A 432 -20.47 29.95 -3.34
CA GLU A 432 -20.75 28.94 -4.36
C GLU A 432 -22.11 29.19 -4.99
N ILE A 433 -22.16 29.13 -6.31
CA ILE A 433 -23.37 29.23 -7.10
C ILE A 433 -23.48 27.93 -7.89
N GLY A 434 -24.59 27.22 -7.73
CA GLY A 434 -24.91 26.06 -8.53
C GLY A 434 -26.18 26.26 -9.32
N VAL A 435 -26.18 25.84 -10.58
CA VAL A 435 -27.36 25.77 -11.44
C VAL A 435 -27.46 24.36 -11.98
N GLN A 436 -28.62 23.75 -11.84
CA GLN A 436 -28.96 22.45 -12.39
C GLN A 436 -30.11 22.58 -13.38
N LEU A 437 -29.95 21.97 -14.56
CA LEU A 437 -30.91 21.93 -15.64
C LEU A 437 -31.40 20.49 -15.77
N ASN A 438 -32.67 20.26 -15.48
CA ASN A 438 -33.27 18.92 -15.57
C ASN A 438 -34.15 18.85 -16.82
N LYS A 439 -33.83 17.94 -17.76
CA LYS A 439 -34.65 17.61 -18.95
C LYS A 439 -35.01 18.79 -19.85
N VAL A 440 -34.33 19.94 -19.72
CA VAL A 440 -34.56 21.14 -20.54
C VAL A 440 -34.36 20.84 -22.02
N TYR A 441 -33.37 19.99 -22.34
CA TYR A 441 -33.12 19.59 -23.72
C TYR A 441 -34.20 18.66 -24.30
N GLU A 442 -34.72 17.71 -23.51
CA GLU A 442 -35.84 16.86 -23.94
C GLU A 442 -37.05 17.71 -24.33
N MET A 443 -37.31 18.79 -23.58
CA MET A 443 -38.40 19.71 -23.90
C MET A 443 -38.15 20.52 -25.17
N VAL A 444 -36.93 21.02 -25.39
CA VAL A 444 -36.57 21.69 -26.64
C VAL A 444 -36.68 20.72 -27.81
N ARG A 445 -36.22 19.48 -27.65
CA ARG A 445 -36.32 18.42 -28.65
C ARG A 445 -37.77 18.13 -29.03
N ASP A 446 -38.63 17.94 -28.03
CA ASP A 446 -40.05 17.61 -28.23
C ASP A 446 -40.85 18.78 -28.84
N ILE A 447 -40.41 20.03 -28.61
CA ILE A 447 -41.06 21.24 -29.14
C ILE A 447 -40.62 21.54 -30.59
N TYR A 448 -39.34 21.36 -30.91
CA TYR A 448 -38.79 21.72 -32.22
C TYR A 448 -38.64 20.52 -33.17
N GLY A 449 -39.06 19.32 -32.75
CA GLY A 449 -39.00 18.11 -33.57
C GLY A 449 -37.57 17.66 -33.90
N LEU A 450 -36.61 17.91 -33.00
CA LEU A 450 -35.23 17.48 -33.19
C LEU A 450 -35.14 15.96 -32.94
N GLY A 451 -34.48 15.21 -33.84
CA GLY A 451 -34.31 13.76 -33.68
C GLY A 451 -33.44 13.37 -32.47
N PRO A 452 -33.41 12.07 -32.07
CA PRO A 452 -32.53 11.60 -31.01
C PRO A 452 -31.05 11.84 -31.36
N TYR A 453 -30.23 12.07 -30.33
CA TYR A 453 -28.81 12.38 -30.49
C TYR A 453 -28.06 11.15 -31.06
N GLY A 454 -27.56 11.26 -32.30
CA GLY A 454 -26.70 10.23 -32.91
C GLY A 454 -26.65 10.19 -34.45
N GLU A 455 -27.68 10.63 -35.17
CA GLU A 455 -27.78 10.38 -36.63
C GLU A 455 -27.48 11.56 -37.56
N TYR A 456 -27.52 12.82 -37.08
CA TYR A 456 -27.37 14.00 -37.94
C TYR A 456 -26.04 14.76 -37.83
N TRP A 457 -25.13 14.36 -36.93
CA TRP A 457 -23.89 15.10 -36.67
C TRP A 457 -22.64 14.56 -37.37
N THR A 458 -22.77 13.50 -38.20
CA THR A 458 -21.64 12.90 -38.95
C THR A 458 -21.57 13.31 -40.42
N GLN A 459 -22.51 14.10 -40.95
CA GLN A 459 -22.41 14.68 -42.30
C GLN A 459 -22.57 16.19 -42.26
N GLY A 460 -21.50 16.91 -42.64
CA GLY A 460 -21.59 18.31 -43.03
C GLY A 460 -21.35 19.32 -41.91
N SER A 461 -20.10 19.44 -41.47
CA SER A 461 -19.57 20.63 -40.82
C SER A 461 -19.56 21.83 -41.78
N LYS A 462 -20.73 22.42 -42.07
CA LYS A 462 -20.89 23.76 -42.65
C LYS A 462 -22.20 24.35 -42.14
N GLY A 463 -22.15 25.06 -41.00
CA GLY A 463 -23.31 25.87 -40.63
C GLY A 463 -23.43 26.35 -39.18
N PHE A 464 -22.76 25.74 -38.20
CA PHE A 464 -22.81 26.26 -36.83
C PHE A 464 -21.61 27.16 -36.55
N LYS A 465 -21.83 28.47 -36.73
CA LYS A 465 -20.96 29.49 -36.14
C LYS A 465 -20.97 29.29 -34.62
N THR A 466 -19.77 29.13 -34.10
CA THR A 466 -19.40 29.09 -32.69
C THR A 466 -19.69 30.44 -32.04
N GLU A 467 -20.82 30.56 -31.36
CA GLU A 467 -21.06 31.47 -30.23
C GLU A 467 -22.48 31.20 -29.74
N ILE A 468 -22.61 30.36 -28.72
CA ILE A 468 -23.81 30.40 -27.87
C ILE A 468 -23.45 31.35 -26.75
N GLU A 469 -23.53 32.65 -27.04
CA GLU A 469 -23.89 33.58 -25.97
C GLU A 469 -25.20 33.05 -25.39
N LEU A 470 -25.32 32.92 -24.07
CA LEU A 470 -26.62 32.63 -23.45
C LEU A 470 -27.53 33.84 -23.72
N PRO A 471 -28.43 33.79 -24.72
CA PRO A 471 -28.99 35.00 -25.26
C PRO A 471 -30.23 35.37 -24.47
N LYS A 472 -30.62 36.66 -24.53
CA LYS A 472 -31.96 37.14 -24.14
C LYS A 472 -33.09 36.23 -24.65
N GLU A 473 -32.84 35.53 -25.75
CA GLU A 473 -33.67 34.50 -26.36
C GLU A 473 -34.03 33.32 -25.43
N LEU A 474 -33.15 32.85 -24.52
CA LEU A 474 -33.51 31.80 -23.56
C LEU A 474 -34.50 32.34 -22.50
N LEU A 475 -34.27 33.58 -22.05
CA LEU A 475 -35.18 34.29 -21.15
C LEU A 475 -36.52 34.60 -21.83
N ASP A 476 -36.51 34.98 -23.10
CA ASP A 476 -37.71 35.28 -23.89
C ASP A 476 -38.46 33.99 -24.30
N TRP A 477 -37.73 32.89 -24.49
CA TRP A 477 -38.29 31.55 -24.66
C TRP A 477 -38.97 31.04 -23.38
N LEU A 478 -38.30 31.13 -22.22
CA LEU A 478 -38.89 30.80 -20.90
C LEU A 478 -40.15 31.65 -20.63
N LYS A 479 -40.15 32.92 -21.05
CA LYS A 479 -41.31 33.81 -20.95
C LYS A 479 -42.46 33.40 -21.89
N SER A 480 -42.18 32.93 -23.11
CA SER A 480 -43.23 32.65 -24.11
C SER A 480 -44.01 31.34 -23.86
N LYS A 481 -43.45 30.36 -23.14
CA LYS A 481 -44.00 28.99 -23.07
C LYS A 481 -44.38 28.47 -21.66
N SER A 482 -44.47 29.34 -20.66
CA SER A 482 -44.82 28.95 -19.27
C SER A 482 -46.16 28.20 -19.11
N SER A 483 -47.07 28.26 -20.09
CA SER A 483 -48.38 27.60 -20.06
C SER A 483 -48.36 26.11 -20.46
N THR A 484 -47.33 25.64 -21.19
CA THR A 484 -47.29 24.28 -21.78
C THR A 484 -46.33 23.30 -21.09
N MET A 485 -45.67 23.70 -20.00
CA MET A 485 -44.69 22.84 -19.31
C MET A 485 -45.36 21.64 -18.58
N PRO A 486 -44.71 20.46 -18.53
CA PRO A 486 -45.15 19.33 -17.71
C PRO A 486 -45.02 19.63 -16.21
N LEU A 487 -45.96 19.09 -15.42
CA LEU A 487 -46.31 19.59 -14.09
C LEU A 487 -45.54 18.99 -12.89
N LYS A 488 -44.65 18.00 -13.07
CA LYS A 488 -44.19 17.17 -11.93
C LYS A 488 -42.72 17.27 -11.50
N GLU A 489 -41.80 17.86 -12.27
CA GLU A 489 -40.38 17.96 -11.88
C GLU A 489 -39.83 19.39 -12.11
N PRO A 490 -38.99 19.93 -11.20
CA PRO A 490 -38.33 21.22 -11.37
C PRO A 490 -37.37 21.16 -12.55
N GLN A 491 -37.51 22.10 -13.49
CA GLN A 491 -36.75 22.10 -14.75
C GLN A 491 -35.42 22.86 -14.63
N LEU A 492 -35.38 23.79 -13.68
CA LEU A 492 -34.19 24.52 -13.31
C LEU A 492 -34.15 24.68 -11.80
N GLU A 493 -33.01 24.34 -11.21
CA GLU A 493 -32.72 24.54 -9.79
C GLU A 493 -31.47 25.41 -9.71
N ALA A 494 -31.49 26.44 -8.86
CA ALA A 494 -30.33 27.27 -8.60
C ALA A 494 -30.18 27.49 -7.10
N TYR A 495 -28.95 27.46 -6.60
CA TYR A 495 -28.66 27.74 -5.20
C TYR A 495 -27.49 28.69 -5.05
N LEU A 496 -27.48 29.40 -3.92
CA LEU A 496 -26.42 30.28 -3.46
C LEU A 496 -25.98 29.85 -2.06
N ASP A 497 -24.69 29.54 -1.94
CA ASP A 497 -24.00 29.27 -0.70
C ASP A 497 -23.00 30.40 -0.42
N ILE A 498 -23.01 30.90 0.81
CA ILE A 498 -22.04 31.88 1.31
C ILE A 498 -21.39 31.30 2.57
N VAL A 499 -20.06 31.26 2.58
CA VAL A 499 -19.25 30.79 3.73
C VAL A 499 -19.60 29.37 4.20
N GLY A 500 -19.97 28.49 3.25
CA GLY A 500 -20.28 27.09 3.54
C GLY A 500 -21.68 26.87 4.09
N GLN A 501 -22.56 27.88 4.00
CA GLN A 501 -23.97 27.79 4.33
C GLN A 501 -24.81 28.12 3.10
N GLU A 502 -25.72 27.22 2.75
CA GLU A 502 -26.72 27.47 1.71
C GLU A 502 -27.73 28.51 2.21
N LEU A 503 -27.73 29.70 1.60
CA LEU A 503 -28.59 30.79 2.02
C LEU A 503 -29.94 30.78 1.32
N GLN A 504 -29.96 30.35 0.05
CA GLN A 504 -31.15 30.42 -0.77
C GLN A 504 -31.09 29.37 -1.89
N PHE A 505 -32.22 28.71 -2.11
CA PHE A 505 -32.46 27.86 -3.27
C PHE A 505 -33.71 28.33 -4.01
N VAL A 506 -33.67 28.23 -5.34
CA VAL A 506 -34.76 28.56 -6.24
C VAL A 506 -34.98 27.41 -7.20
N GLU A 507 -36.16 26.84 -7.12
CA GLU A 507 -36.65 25.85 -8.08
C GLU A 507 -37.66 26.53 -8.99
N LEU A 508 -37.42 26.48 -10.30
CA LEU A 508 -38.38 26.93 -11.31
C LEU A 508 -39.18 25.72 -11.79
N ASN A 509 -40.43 25.68 -11.37
CA ASN A 509 -41.47 24.82 -11.91
C ASN A 509 -42.55 25.68 -12.60
N LYS A 510 -43.50 25.00 -13.28
CA LYS A 510 -44.59 25.66 -14.01
C LYS A 510 -45.39 26.63 -13.13
N GLU A 511 -45.71 26.22 -11.90
CA GLU A 511 -46.53 26.98 -10.96
C GLU A 511 -45.83 28.27 -10.50
N ARG A 512 -44.54 28.20 -10.19
CA ARG A 512 -43.73 29.35 -9.77
C ARG A 512 -43.49 30.33 -10.94
N LEU A 513 -43.34 29.84 -12.17
CA LEU A 513 -43.26 30.70 -13.37
C LEU A 513 -44.57 31.46 -13.63
N LEU A 514 -45.72 30.83 -13.39
CA LEU A 514 -47.03 31.47 -13.49
C LEU A 514 -47.23 32.50 -12.36
N ALA A 515 -46.84 32.17 -11.12
CA ALA A 515 -46.89 33.09 -9.98
C ALA A 515 -45.99 34.33 -10.17
N ILE A 516 -44.78 34.17 -10.71
CA ILE A 516 -43.88 35.30 -11.05
C ILE A 516 -44.48 36.21 -12.13
N LYS A 517 -45.19 35.64 -13.12
CA LYS A 517 -45.90 36.40 -14.15
C LYS A 517 -47.05 37.23 -13.57
N GLU A 518 -47.81 36.68 -12.63
CA GLU A 518 -48.88 37.43 -11.95
C GLU A 518 -48.33 38.53 -11.03
N TYR A 519 -47.28 38.24 -10.26
CA TYR A 519 -46.64 39.21 -9.37
C TYR A 519 -46.06 40.43 -10.11
N ARG A 520 -45.50 40.23 -11.32
CA ARG A 520 -45.04 41.34 -12.18
C ARG A 520 -46.17 42.12 -12.84
N LYS A 521 -47.33 41.51 -13.12
CA LYS A 521 -48.51 42.24 -13.59
C LYS A 521 -49.04 43.19 -12.52
N ILE A 522 -48.91 42.83 -11.24
CA ILE A 522 -49.34 43.66 -10.10
C ILE A 522 -48.38 44.85 -9.86
N ASN A 523 -47.07 44.66 -10.03
CA ASN A 523 -46.06 45.72 -9.81
C ASN A 523 -45.72 46.59 -11.04
N MET A 524 -46.40 46.41 -12.18
CA MET A 524 -46.34 47.34 -13.32
C MET A 524 -47.49 48.37 -13.34
N PHE A 525 -48.37 48.34 -12.33
CA PHE A 525 -49.46 49.31 -12.11
C PHE A 525 -49.22 50.25 -10.92
N HIS A 526 -47.95 50.43 -10.50
CA HIS A 526 -47.54 51.49 -9.57
C HIS A 526 -46.48 52.38 -10.19
#